data_AF-A0AA35PZH4-F1
#
_entry.id   AF-A0AA35PZH4-F1
#
_cell.length_a   1.000
_cell.length_b   1.000
_cell.length_c   1.000
_cell.angle_alpha   90.00
_cell.angle_beta   90.00
_cell.angle_gamma   90.00
#
_symmetry.space_group_name_H-M   'P 1'
#
loop_
_entity.id
_entity.type
_entity.pdbx_description
1 polymer ?
#
loop_
_entity_poly.entity_id
_entity_poly.type
_entity_poly.pdbx_seq_one_letter_code
_entity_poly.pdbx_strand_id
1 'polypeptide(L)'
;MGLGQRAAERSKRNPSISGEPEPRQDPEAQRNAPPQKDQEGANTGSSQDSPRGCHASPQSAPSSLPLAPTPNSNVSTPVVESLGEPLINGHITRIIDPPITKKTLSELDVQKIFHNPKLRHDINFDPDLHFRPNVEGEKGRKRQERSDCFWRTLRDQLSDFVVNREKFYAQFGYGDEWCLPVLLKSIRDILHTLMPQRDRQFLDEGLDVSLMMQQFHKGILDLDQLALGLSRVLKSHCAPMRDEEIDTMYNYIKAGNQTGDLDQLVMGMRELLSVLEHMKLDVANHHIRCLRPALIDDTIHFEQKYFCKRLQSGKLDTRESIMWYRNAQRLYSNGPSDLNQGFGEMHVLFEALSRLVLPSAARQTIPETFQHDHERILKLRANILDAINLDICMRLYEYLEKLGRLTSSAQFQSYNDTSSTASSRVPSGEFSFTASLSGSRPSSLGFSSAGSVTSSPRSSLAMPSYVDPDQHESRVKTQNLYQSLLALLHQAPHAANQAARWQAIAPSMALQIFRYTNAPSGMLPVVKEKLMNSLCRPDSQIYCEMEQKFQHKLLAELSNRVREFKGLSGVSLYSAATGARAMPTNRMVEHDNEGGVEDMATRLAHVGILHWRVWAPLLYIEDVDERMI
;
A
#
# COMPACT_ATOMS: atom_id res chain seq x y z
N MET A 1 -15.66 44.01 37.53
CA MET A 1 -16.81 43.93 38.45
C MET A 1 -18.04 43.80 37.58
N GLY A 2 -18.62 42.61 37.38
CA GLY A 2 -19.47 41.87 38.30
C GLY A 2 -20.78 41.58 37.53
N LEU A 3 -20.90 40.39 36.94
CA LEU A 3 -21.88 39.34 37.28
C LEU A 3 -23.23 39.44 36.55
N GLY A 4 -23.61 38.35 35.89
CA GLY A 4 -24.92 38.14 35.29
C GLY A 4 -25.05 36.82 34.53
N GLN A 5 -24.95 35.68 35.24
CA GLN A 5 -25.30 34.35 34.74
C GLN A 5 -26.82 34.20 34.56
N ARG A 6 -27.26 33.54 33.48
CA ARG A 6 -28.36 32.55 33.55
C ARG A 6 -28.35 31.61 32.35
N ALA A 7 -28.35 30.32 32.65
CA ALA A 7 -28.43 29.18 31.75
C ALA A 7 -29.86 28.97 31.23
N ALA A 8 -29.99 28.38 30.04
CA ALA A 8 -31.22 27.77 29.56
C ALA A 8 -30.90 26.47 28.80
N GLU A 9 -31.49 25.38 29.30
CA GLU A 9 -31.39 23.99 28.84
C GLU A 9 -32.04 23.81 27.45
N ARG A 10 -31.41 23.00 26.59
CA ARG A 10 -31.96 22.60 25.28
C ARG A 10 -32.51 21.17 25.37
N SER A 11 -33.83 21.07 25.32
CA SER A 11 -34.63 19.85 25.33
C SER A 11 -34.51 19.07 24.02
N LYS A 12 -34.23 17.77 24.12
CA LYS A 12 -34.28 16.77 23.03
C LYS A 12 -35.72 16.28 22.87
N ARG A 13 -36.25 16.30 21.64
CA ARG A 13 -37.49 15.59 21.26
C ARG A 13 -37.23 14.69 20.05
N ASN A 14 -37.35 13.38 20.27
CA ASN A 14 -37.69 12.38 19.26
C ASN A 14 -39.21 12.38 19.04
N PRO A 15 -39.68 12.00 17.84
CA PRO A 15 -40.95 11.30 17.74
C PRO A 15 -40.82 9.98 16.97
N SER A 16 -41.35 8.93 17.58
CA SER A 16 -41.69 7.64 16.98
C SER A 16 -42.88 7.78 16.01
N ILE A 17 -42.88 7.01 14.92
CA ILE A 17 -44.06 6.81 14.06
C ILE A 17 -44.22 5.30 13.82
N SER A 18 -45.39 4.80 14.18
CA SER A 18 -45.95 3.50 13.81
C SER A 18 -47.14 3.73 12.86
N GLY A 19 -47.34 2.85 11.89
CA GLY A 19 -48.62 2.72 11.16
C GLY A 19 -48.47 2.38 9.68
N GLU A 20 -48.73 1.11 9.32
CA GLU A 20 -49.14 0.69 7.98
C GLU A 20 -50.54 1.25 7.64
N PRO A 21 -50.91 1.34 6.34
CA PRO A 21 -51.88 0.36 5.82
C PRO A 21 -51.70 -0.07 4.34
N GLU A 22 -52.37 -1.18 4.04
CA GLU A 22 -52.53 -1.99 2.82
C GLU A 22 -53.18 -1.32 1.55
N PRO A 23 -53.22 -2.02 0.39
CA PRO A 23 -53.25 -1.44 -0.97
C PRO A 23 -54.63 -1.46 -1.69
N ARG A 24 -54.81 -0.60 -2.71
CA ARG A 24 -55.90 -0.68 -3.73
C ARG A 24 -55.51 -0.13 -5.13
N GLN A 25 -55.49 -1.04 -6.11
CA GLN A 25 -55.99 -1.06 -7.53
C GLN A 25 -56.00 0.18 -8.49
N ASP A 26 -55.26 0.02 -9.62
CA ASP A 26 -55.54 0.21 -11.08
C ASP A 26 -56.08 1.55 -11.69
N PRO A 27 -55.92 1.86 -13.03
CA PRO A 27 -55.70 0.96 -14.20
C PRO A 27 -54.74 1.40 -15.37
N GLU A 28 -54.41 0.39 -16.20
CA GLU A 28 -54.03 0.26 -17.64
C GLU A 28 -53.64 1.45 -18.55
N ALA A 29 -52.55 1.29 -19.34
CA ALA A 29 -52.55 1.31 -20.83
C ALA A 29 -51.17 1.08 -21.52
N GLN A 30 -51.07 -0.05 -22.25
CA GLN A 30 -50.57 -0.26 -23.64
C GLN A 30 -49.07 -0.20 -24.09
N ARG A 31 -48.70 -1.34 -24.75
CA ARG A 31 -47.80 -1.57 -25.93
C ARG A 31 -46.27 -1.46 -25.70
N ASN A 32 -45.37 -2.31 -26.22
CA ASN A 32 -45.36 -3.45 -27.13
C ASN A 32 -44.03 -4.23 -26.93
N ALA A 33 -44.04 -5.56 -27.10
CA ALA A 33 -42.85 -6.41 -27.20
C ALA A 33 -42.84 -7.16 -28.56
N PRO A 34 -41.67 -7.67 -29.04
CA PRO A 34 -41.41 -7.98 -30.45
C PRO A 34 -41.70 -9.44 -30.83
N PRO A 35 -41.86 -9.79 -32.12
CA PRO A 35 -41.99 -11.19 -32.53
C PRO A 35 -40.67 -11.82 -33.02
N GLN A 36 -40.57 -13.12 -32.75
CA GLN A 36 -39.55 -14.08 -33.20
C GLN A 36 -39.84 -14.68 -34.59
N LYS A 37 -38.79 -15.33 -35.10
CA LYS A 37 -38.56 -16.16 -36.32
C LYS A 37 -39.62 -17.22 -36.67
N ASP A 38 -39.60 -17.64 -37.96
CA ASP A 38 -39.53 -19.03 -38.47
C ASP A 38 -39.11 -19.02 -39.98
N GLN A 39 -38.06 -19.74 -40.41
CA GLN A 39 -38.01 -21.05 -41.15
C GLN A 39 -38.73 -21.03 -42.53
N GLU A 40 -38.28 -21.57 -43.67
CA GLU A 40 -37.35 -22.66 -44.05
C GLU A 40 -37.18 -22.65 -45.61
N GLY A 41 -36.16 -23.34 -46.18
CA GLY A 41 -36.23 -23.85 -47.57
C GLY A 41 -34.98 -23.76 -48.45
N ALA A 42 -34.32 -24.89 -48.69
CA ALA A 42 -33.07 -25.12 -49.45
C ALA A 42 -33.23 -25.12 -51.00
N ASN A 43 -32.15 -24.89 -51.78
CA ASN A 43 -31.38 -25.96 -52.47
C ASN A 43 -30.25 -25.45 -53.42
N THR A 44 -29.14 -26.21 -53.42
CA THR A 44 -28.16 -26.54 -54.50
C THR A 44 -27.29 -25.47 -55.21
N GLY A 45 -25.96 -25.70 -55.20
CA GLY A 45 -25.03 -25.21 -56.22
C GLY A 45 -23.54 -25.21 -55.83
N SER A 46 -22.86 -26.34 -56.03
CA SER A 46 -21.41 -26.55 -55.92
C SER A 46 -20.56 -25.64 -56.84
N SER A 47 -19.38 -25.16 -56.40
CA SER A 47 -18.07 -25.41 -57.04
C SER A 47 -16.89 -24.73 -56.34
N GLN A 48 -15.74 -25.39 -56.48
CA GLN A 48 -14.40 -25.15 -55.94
C GLN A 48 -13.74 -23.88 -56.50
N ASP A 49 -12.90 -23.20 -55.70
CA ASP A 49 -11.45 -23.03 -55.97
C ASP A 49 -10.79 -21.95 -55.07
N SER A 50 -9.57 -22.27 -54.65
CA SER A 50 -8.51 -21.42 -54.08
C SER A 50 -7.19 -21.99 -54.64
N PRO A 51 -6.01 -21.33 -54.56
CA PRO A 51 -5.68 -19.94 -54.26
C PRO A 51 -4.55 -19.34 -55.18
N ARG A 52 -4.22 -18.06 -55.01
CA ARG A 52 -2.93 -17.42 -55.40
C ARG A 52 -2.74 -16.22 -54.44
N GLY A 53 -1.65 -15.99 -53.70
CA GLY A 53 -0.28 -16.50 -53.75
C GLY A 53 0.68 -15.44 -54.31
N CYS A 54 1.26 -14.58 -53.45
CA CYS A 54 2.41 -13.72 -53.79
C CYS A 54 3.35 -13.58 -52.57
N HIS A 55 4.55 -14.13 -52.71
CA HIS A 55 5.71 -14.03 -51.80
C HIS A 55 6.52 -12.74 -52.04
N ALA A 56 7.18 -12.23 -50.98
CA ALA A 56 8.55 -11.72 -51.07
C ALA A 56 9.20 -11.56 -49.66
N SER A 57 10.45 -11.98 -49.54
CA SER A 57 11.42 -11.80 -48.43
C SER A 57 12.83 -12.09 -49.03
N PRO A 58 13.98 -11.91 -48.36
CA PRO A 58 14.40 -11.03 -47.24
C PRO A 58 15.76 -10.31 -47.53
N GLN A 59 16.21 -9.36 -46.69
CA GLN A 59 17.66 -9.08 -46.51
C GLN A 59 18.00 -8.62 -45.07
N SER A 60 19.24 -8.91 -44.69
CA SER A 60 19.83 -9.19 -43.37
C SER A 60 20.52 -8.01 -42.65
N ALA A 61 20.75 -8.21 -41.34
CA ALA A 61 21.35 -7.31 -40.34
C ALA A 61 22.85 -6.92 -40.56
N PRO A 62 23.47 -6.12 -39.64
CA PRO A 62 24.18 -6.76 -38.52
C PRO A 62 24.10 -6.03 -37.15
N SER A 63 24.46 -6.80 -36.11
CA SER A 63 24.40 -6.56 -34.67
C SER A 63 25.69 -5.97 -34.06
N SER A 64 25.62 -5.30 -32.88
CA SER A 64 26.60 -5.45 -31.76
C SER A 64 26.30 -4.61 -30.48
N LEU A 65 26.05 -5.32 -29.34
CA LEU A 65 26.48 -5.12 -27.92
C LEU A 65 26.10 -3.86 -27.08
N PRO A 66 26.17 -3.86 -25.72
CA PRO A 66 26.15 -4.94 -24.68
C PRO A 66 25.20 -4.71 -23.45
N LEU A 67 25.10 -5.75 -22.60
CA LEU A 67 24.47 -5.83 -21.26
C LEU A 67 24.96 -4.80 -20.22
N ALA A 68 24.04 -4.27 -19.39
CA ALA A 68 24.31 -3.78 -18.02
C ALA A 68 23.01 -3.73 -17.15
N PRO A 69 23.10 -3.70 -15.80
CA PRO A 69 22.13 -4.30 -14.86
C PRO A 69 21.07 -3.32 -14.32
N THR A 70 19.93 -3.88 -13.92
CA THR A 70 18.78 -3.16 -13.34
C THR A 70 18.90 -2.98 -11.81
N PRO A 71 18.56 -1.80 -11.27
CA PRO A 71 18.12 -1.68 -9.89
C PRO A 71 16.66 -1.19 -9.79
N ASN A 72 15.93 -1.82 -8.86
CA ASN A 72 14.72 -1.43 -8.14
C ASN A 72 13.99 -0.15 -8.56
N SER A 73 12.67 -0.23 -8.75
CA SER A 73 11.78 0.90 -8.46
C SER A 73 10.34 0.48 -8.18
N ASN A 74 9.88 1.04 -7.07
CA ASN A 74 8.52 1.31 -6.67
C ASN A 74 7.62 1.78 -7.82
N VAL A 75 6.32 1.52 -7.65
CA VAL A 75 5.26 1.95 -8.57
C VAL A 75 5.37 3.45 -8.84
N SER A 76 5.90 3.77 -10.00
CA SER A 76 5.97 5.11 -10.57
C SER A 76 5.58 4.99 -12.04
N THR A 77 4.77 5.92 -12.50
CA THR A 77 4.44 6.07 -13.92
C THR A 77 5.72 6.17 -14.76
N PRO A 78 5.78 5.51 -15.93
CA PRO A 78 6.94 5.63 -16.81
C PRO A 78 6.81 6.94 -17.59
N VAL A 79 7.71 7.89 -17.33
CA VAL A 79 7.88 9.09 -18.14
C VAL A 79 9.09 8.90 -19.04
N VAL A 80 8.88 9.15 -20.33
CA VAL A 80 9.84 9.08 -21.44
C VAL A 80 11.13 9.84 -21.10
N GLU A 81 12.27 9.14 -21.18
CA GLU A 81 13.61 9.71 -21.18
C GLU A 81 13.79 10.63 -22.39
N SER A 82 13.96 11.93 -22.14
CA SER A 82 14.60 12.82 -23.11
C SER A 82 16.10 12.62 -22.99
N LEU A 83 16.68 11.92 -23.97
CA LEU A 83 18.12 11.72 -24.13
C LEU A 83 18.87 13.06 -24.24
N GLY A 84 20.10 13.06 -23.74
CA GLY A 84 20.95 14.23 -23.52
C GLY A 84 21.24 15.08 -24.75
N GLU A 85 21.49 16.36 -24.48
CA GLU A 85 21.88 17.36 -25.47
C GLU A 85 23.39 17.42 -25.66
N PRO A 86 23.89 17.64 -26.89
CA PRO A 86 25.25 18.10 -27.12
C PRO A 86 25.34 19.61 -26.83
N LEU A 87 26.38 19.99 -26.09
CA LEU A 87 26.79 21.39 -25.90
C LEU A 87 27.23 21.98 -27.24
N ILE A 88 26.43 22.87 -27.83
CA ILE A 88 26.88 23.80 -28.89
C ILE A 88 26.22 25.18 -28.66
N ASN A 89 27.07 26.21 -28.68
CA ASN A 89 26.81 27.65 -28.55
C ASN A 89 25.57 28.20 -29.29
N GLY A 90 24.90 29.18 -28.66
CA GLY A 90 24.13 30.23 -29.33
C GLY A 90 22.70 30.40 -28.81
N HIS A 91 22.46 31.51 -28.10
CA HIS A 91 21.17 32.07 -27.64
C HIS A 91 19.89 31.47 -28.26
N ILE A 92 19.36 30.42 -27.62
CA ILE A 92 17.93 30.09 -27.64
C ILE A 92 17.51 30.12 -26.17
N THR A 93 16.73 31.13 -25.78
CA THR A 93 15.97 31.08 -24.52
C THR A 93 15.07 29.86 -24.60
N ARG A 94 15.47 28.75 -23.97
CA ARG A 94 14.62 27.56 -23.89
C ARG A 94 13.33 27.94 -23.20
N ILE A 95 12.21 27.80 -23.91
CA ILE A 95 10.88 27.98 -23.35
C ILE A 95 10.74 26.93 -22.24
N ILE A 96 10.58 27.39 -21.01
CA ILE A 96 10.35 26.52 -19.85
C ILE A 96 8.85 26.33 -19.72
N ASP A 97 8.39 25.08 -19.76
CA ASP A 97 6.98 24.76 -19.56
C ASP A 97 6.55 25.02 -18.10
N PRO A 98 5.30 25.43 -17.86
CA PRO A 98 4.73 25.49 -16.53
C PRO A 98 4.82 24.14 -15.81
N PRO A 99 4.95 24.13 -14.46
CA PRO A 99 5.11 22.90 -13.68
C PRO A 99 3.91 21.94 -13.75
N ILE A 100 2.73 22.49 -14.06
CA ILE A 100 1.47 21.76 -14.19
C ILE A 100 0.88 22.11 -15.56
N THR A 101 0.69 21.09 -16.39
CA THR A 101 0.11 21.21 -17.73
C THR A 101 -0.96 20.15 -17.95
N LYS A 102 -1.78 20.35 -18.99
CA LYS A 102 -2.71 19.32 -19.46
C LYS A 102 -2.02 17.97 -19.72
N LYS A 103 -0.78 17.99 -20.23
CA LYS A 103 0.01 16.78 -20.49
C LYS A 103 0.39 16.08 -19.18
N THR A 104 0.91 16.80 -18.19
CA THR A 104 1.31 16.21 -16.89
C THR A 104 0.10 15.67 -16.13
N LEU A 105 -1.06 16.31 -16.27
CA LEU A 105 -2.31 15.88 -15.62
C LEU A 105 -3.09 14.81 -16.40
N SER A 106 -2.75 14.54 -17.66
CA SER A 106 -3.48 13.58 -18.50
C SER A 106 -3.42 12.14 -17.98
N GLU A 107 -2.42 11.79 -17.17
CA GLU A 107 -2.33 10.49 -16.47
C GLU A 107 -3.51 10.22 -15.54
N LEU A 108 -4.17 11.29 -15.08
CA LEU A 108 -5.36 11.24 -14.22
C LEU A 108 -6.67 11.12 -15.02
N ASP A 109 -6.61 11.05 -16.34
CA ASP A 109 -7.80 10.88 -17.16
C ASP A 109 -8.36 9.45 -17.05
N VAL A 110 -9.69 9.33 -17.07
CA VAL A 110 -10.42 8.06 -16.87
C VAL A 110 -9.90 6.95 -17.79
N GLN A 111 -9.59 7.28 -19.05
CA GLN A 111 -9.07 6.29 -20.01
C GLN A 111 -7.69 5.76 -19.63
N LYS A 112 -6.81 6.60 -19.09
CA LYS A 112 -5.47 6.17 -18.65
C LYS A 112 -5.53 5.40 -17.34
N ILE A 113 -6.37 5.84 -16.41
CA ILE A 113 -6.71 5.11 -15.18
C ILE A 113 -7.20 3.69 -15.53
N PHE A 114 -8.14 3.59 -16.47
CA PHE A 114 -8.76 2.32 -16.86
C PHE A 114 -7.78 1.35 -17.54
N HIS A 115 -6.75 1.83 -18.22
CA HIS A 115 -5.79 0.96 -18.93
C HIS A 115 -4.47 0.77 -18.17
N ASN A 116 -4.33 1.33 -16.96
CA ASN A 116 -3.12 1.20 -16.16
C ASN A 116 -3.11 -0.16 -15.44
N PRO A 117 -2.22 -1.10 -15.82
CA PRO A 117 -2.21 -2.45 -15.24
C PRO A 117 -1.81 -2.45 -13.76
N LYS A 118 -0.88 -1.57 -13.38
CA LYS A 118 -0.36 -1.50 -12.02
C LYS A 118 -1.39 -0.89 -11.07
N LEU A 119 -2.10 0.14 -11.51
CA LEU A 119 -3.21 0.73 -10.76
C LEU A 119 -4.36 -0.26 -10.54
N ARG A 120 -4.77 -0.98 -11.60
CA ARG A 120 -5.82 -2.00 -11.49
C ARG A 120 -5.45 -3.09 -10.49
N HIS A 121 -4.22 -3.57 -10.57
CA HIS A 121 -3.71 -4.53 -9.61
C HIS A 121 -3.77 -3.98 -8.17
N ASP A 122 -3.31 -2.75 -7.95
CA ASP A 122 -3.27 -2.14 -6.60
C ASP A 122 -4.64 -1.86 -6.00
N ILE A 123 -5.65 -1.55 -6.82
CA ILE A 123 -7.05 -1.35 -6.38
C ILE A 123 -7.59 -2.57 -5.62
N ASN A 124 -7.09 -3.77 -5.93
CA ASN A 124 -7.50 -5.00 -5.25
C ASN A 124 -6.97 -5.12 -3.83
N PHE A 125 -6.00 -4.29 -3.40
CA PHE A 125 -5.36 -4.47 -2.10
C PHE A 125 -5.48 -3.25 -1.17
N ASP A 126 -5.61 -2.06 -1.74
CA ASP A 126 -5.56 -0.81 -0.99
C ASP A 126 -6.92 -0.08 -1.02
N PRO A 127 -7.71 -0.14 0.06
CA PRO A 127 -8.99 0.57 0.15
C PRO A 127 -8.82 2.09 0.14
N ASP A 128 -7.68 2.58 0.60
CA ASP A 128 -7.37 4.00 0.67
C ASP A 128 -6.61 4.47 -0.57
N LEU A 129 -6.54 3.69 -1.65
CA LEU A 129 -5.87 4.11 -2.88
C LEU A 129 -6.52 5.39 -3.46
N HIS A 130 -5.72 6.45 -3.56
CA HIS A 130 -6.07 7.69 -4.22
C HIS A 130 -4.80 8.41 -4.72
N PHE A 131 -4.96 9.21 -5.77
CA PHE A 131 -3.91 10.07 -6.28
C PHE A 131 -3.63 11.21 -5.32
N ARG A 132 -2.34 11.50 -5.14
CA ARG A 132 -1.79 12.62 -4.38
C ARG A 132 -0.68 13.29 -5.18
N PRO A 133 -0.39 14.59 -4.94
CA PRO A 133 0.79 15.22 -5.51
C PRO A 133 2.06 14.49 -5.08
N ASN A 134 2.91 14.14 -6.03
CA ASN A 134 4.19 13.49 -5.72
C ASN A 134 5.23 14.54 -5.30
N VAL A 135 5.36 14.73 -3.99
CA VAL A 135 6.35 15.65 -3.37
C VAL A 135 7.57 14.91 -2.81
N GLU A 136 7.53 13.59 -2.74
CA GLU A 136 8.53 12.79 -2.04
C GLU A 136 9.64 12.27 -2.96
N GLY A 137 10.80 12.02 -2.35
CA GLY A 137 11.96 11.44 -3.01
C GLY A 137 12.66 12.36 -4.01
N GLU A 138 13.65 11.81 -4.70
CA GLU A 138 14.50 12.56 -5.62
C GLU A 138 13.71 13.11 -6.83
N LYS A 139 12.71 12.35 -7.30
CA LYS A 139 11.83 12.78 -8.40
C LYS A 139 10.98 13.99 -7.98
N GLY A 140 10.39 13.96 -6.78
CA GLY A 140 9.64 15.09 -6.22
C GLY A 140 10.53 16.33 -6.09
N ARG A 141 11.75 16.18 -5.56
CA ARG A 141 12.71 17.28 -5.45
C ARG A 141 13.07 17.88 -6.82
N LYS A 142 13.40 17.06 -7.81
CA LYS A 142 13.68 17.51 -9.19
C LYS A 142 12.48 18.21 -9.82
N ARG A 143 11.25 17.76 -9.56
CA ARG A 143 10.02 18.44 -10.02
C ARG A 143 9.87 19.81 -9.37
N GLN A 144 10.13 19.91 -8.07
CA GLN A 144 10.07 21.17 -7.34
C GLN A 144 11.11 22.18 -7.85
N GLU A 145 12.36 21.75 -8.05
CA GLU A 145 13.43 22.60 -8.59
C GLU A 145 13.06 23.19 -9.97
N ARG A 146 12.44 22.38 -10.84
CA ARG A 146 11.93 22.85 -12.15
C ARG A 146 10.78 23.84 -12.02
N SER A 147 9.85 23.57 -11.10
CA SER A 147 8.75 24.48 -10.77
C SER A 147 9.27 25.84 -10.33
N ASP A 148 10.21 25.86 -9.37
CA ASP A 148 10.79 27.09 -8.85
C ASP A 148 11.58 27.84 -9.94
N CYS A 149 12.22 27.13 -10.86
CA CYS A 149 12.90 27.71 -12.00
C CYS A 149 11.93 28.45 -12.95
N PHE A 150 10.79 27.83 -13.25
CA PHE A 150 9.75 28.45 -14.07
C PHE A 150 9.21 29.73 -13.42
N TRP A 151 8.85 29.69 -12.13
CA TRP A 151 8.29 30.85 -11.43
C TRP A 151 9.29 32.01 -11.31
N ARG A 152 10.58 31.72 -11.03
CA ARG A 152 11.64 32.73 -11.06
C ARG A 152 11.78 33.38 -12.44
N THR A 153 11.78 32.56 -13.49
CA THR A 153 11.89 33.05 -14.87
C THR A 153 10.70 33.93 -15.26
N LEU A 154 9.47 33.55 -14.89
CA LEU A 154 8.28 34.37 -15.12
C LEU A 154 8.38 35.72 -14.40
N ARG A 155 8.82 35.72 -13.14
CA ARG A 155 9.01 36.93 -12.34
C ARG A 155 10.03 37.87 -12.96
N ASP A 156 11.16 37.34 -13.42
CA ASP A 156 12.22 38.11 -14.06
C ASP A 156 11.75 38.70 -15.40
N GLN A 157 11.02 37.92 -16.20
CA GLN A 157 10.44 38.39 -17.47
C GLN A 157 9.40 39.50 -17.28
N LEU A 158 8.53 39.38 -16.27
CA LEU A 158 7.59 40.44 -15.89
C LEU A 158 8.32 41.70 -15.41
N SER A 159 9.38 41.52 -14.61
CA SER A 159 10.21 42.63 -14.14
C SER A 159 10.91 43.37 -15.28
N ASP A 160 11.46 42.63 -16.24
CA ASP A 160 12.07 43.22 -17.44
C ASP A 160 11.02 43.98 -18.27
N PHE A 161 9.79 43.46 -18.41
CA PHE A 161 8.71 44.16 -19.11
C PHE A 161 8.34 45.49 -18.43
N VAL A 162 8.26 45.52 -17.10
CA VAL A 162 7.88 46.71 -16.32
C VAL A 162 9.01 47.74 -16.27
N VAL A 163 10.25 47.31 -16.06
CA VAL A 163 11.39 48.21 -15.83
C VAL A 163 12.10 48.61 -17.13
N ASN A 164 12.29 47.67 -18.06
CA ASN A 164 13.05 47.89 -19.30
C ASN A 164 12.36 47.24 -20.51
N ARG A 165 11.29 47.88 -20.93
CA ARG A 165 10.41 47.40 -21.99
C ARG A 165 11.09 47.23 -23.34
N GLU A 166 12.09 48.07 -23.66
CA GLU A 166 12.88 47.94 -24.89
C GLU A 166 13.73 46.66 -24.88
N LYS A 167 14.44 46.39 -23.77
CA LYS A 167 15.20 45.15 -23.58
C LYS A 167 14.29 43.93 -23.70
N PHE A 168 13.11 43.98 -23.07
CA PHE A 168 12.13 42.90 -23.15
C PHE A 168 11.73 42.61 -24.61
N TYR A 169 11.35 43.63 -25.37
CA TYR A 169 10.96 43.45 -26.78
C TYR A 169 12.13 43.09 -27.69
N ALA A 170 13.35 43.52 -27.38
CA ALA A 170 14.54 43.08 -28.12
C ALA A 170 14.81 41.58 -27.93
N GLN A 171 14.46 41.02 -26.77
CA GLN A 171 14.68 39.62 -26.44
C GLN A 171 13.53 38.71 -26.88
N PHE A 172 12.28 39.11 -26.66
CA PHE A 172 11.10 38.25 -26.86
C PHE A 172 10.21 38.70 -28.03
N GLY A 173 10.42 39.90 -28.57
CA GLY A 173 9.54 40.49 -29.57
C GLY A 173 8.09 40.64 -29.06
N TYR A 174 7.15 40.71 -30.00
CA TYR A 174 5.70 40.66 -29.71
C TYR A 174 5.15 39.23 -29.80
N GLY A 175 6.03 38.23 -29.69
CA GLY A 175 5.66 36.82 -29.79
C GLY A 175 5.12 36.26 -28.47
N ASP A 176 4.44 35.13 -28.58
CA ASP A 176 3.90 34.39 -27.43
C ASP A 176 4.91 33.41 -26.79
N GLU A 177 6.18 33.49 -27.18
CA GLU A 177 7.22 32.51 -26.81
C GLU A 177 7.96 32.89 -25.50
N TRP A 178 7.18 33.16 -24.45
CA TRP A 178 7.69 33.41 -23.08
C TRP A 178 6.69 32.91 -22.03
N CYS A 179 7.05 32.98 -20.74
CA CYS A 179 6.34 32.21 -19.70
C CYS A 179 4.85 32.56 -19.54
N LEU A 180 4.45 33.83 -19.66
CA LEU A 180 3.06 34.24 -19.40
C LEU A 180 2.05 33.69 -20.43
N PRO A 181 2.21 33.89 -21.76
CA PRO A 181 1.32 33.28 -22.75
C PRO A 181 1.25 31.76 -22.63
N VAL A 182 2.39 31.09 -22.37
CA VAL A 182 2.44 29.64 -22.19
C VAL A 182 1.66 29.20 -20.95
N LEU A 183 1.78 29.95 -19.85
CA LEU A 183 1.02 29.72 -18.62
C LEU A 183 -0.49 29.87 -18.84
N LEU A 184 -0.92 30.97 -19.47
CA LEU A 184 -2.34 31.22 -19.76
C LEU A 184 -2.94 30.13 -20.67
N LYS A 185 -2.19 29.71 -21.70
CA LYS A 185 -2.57 28.56 -22.55
C LYS A 185 -2.71 27.28 -21.73
N SER A 186 -1.76 27.00 -20.85
CA SER A 186 -1.80 25.82 -19.97
C SER A 186 -3.03 25.84 -19.03
N ILE A 187 -3.32 26.98 -18.41
CA ILE A 187 -4.48 27.18 -17.53
C ILE A 187 -5.79 26.89 -18.28
N ARG A 188 -5.97 27.50 -19.46
CA ARG A 188 -7.14 27.29 -20.31
C ARG A 188 -7.27 25.81 -20.69
N ASP A 189 -6.18 25.20 -21.14
CA ASP A 189 -6.17 23.81 -21.58
C ASP A 189 -6.51 22.83 -20.45
N ILE A 190 -6.08 23.11 -19.20
CA ILE A 190 -6.45 22.31 -18.02
C ILE A 190 -7.92 22.50 -17.68
N LEU A 191 -8.41 23.74 -17.64
CA LEU A 191 -9.81 24.07 -17.37
C LEU A 191 -10.76 23.41 -18.38
N HIS A 192 -10.40 23.32 -19.67
CA HIS A 192 -11.16 22.53 -20.65
C HIS A 192 -11.32 21.06 -20.27
N THR A 193 -10.36 20.47 -19.55
CA THR A 193 -10.47 19.07 -19.09
C THR A 193 -11.29 18.91 -17.83
N LEU A 194 -11.47 19.98 -17.06
CA LEU A 194 -12.22 20.00 -15.80
C LEU A 194 -13.69 20.38 -16.02
N MET A 195 -13.97 21.18 -17.05
CA MET A 195 -15.29 21.76 -17.29
C MET A 195 -16.12 20.99 -18.33
N PRO A 196 -17.45 20.88 -18.12
CA PRO A 196 -18.39 20.38 -19.13
C PRO A 196 -18.34 21.21 -20.42
N GLN A 197 -18.73 20.59 -21.54
CA GLN A 197 -18.66 21.24 -22.86
C GLN A 197 -19.47 22.55 -22.96
N ARG A 198 -20.57 22.66 -22.21
CA ARG A 198 -21.41 23.87 -22.15
C ARG A 198 -20.63 25.09 -21.66
N ASP A 199 -19.78 24.91 -20.67
CA ASP A 199 -19.12 26.02 -19.97
C ASP A 199 -17.78 26.40 -20.63
N ARG A 200 -17.32 25.62 -21.62
CA ARG A 200 -16.08 25.89 -22.37
C ARG A 200 -16.19 27.11 -23.27
N GLN A 201 -17.35 27.38 -23.84
CA GLN A 201 -17.55 28.56 -24.70
C GLN A 201 -17.32 29.86 -23.90
N PHE A 202 -17.91 29.94 -22.70
CA PHE A 202 -17.69 31.06 -21.79
C PHE A 202 -16.23 31.19 -21.37
N LEU A 203 -15.56 30.05 -21.14
CA LEU A 203 -14.13 30.03 -20.82
C LEU A 203 -13.27 30.54 -21.98
N ASP A 204 -13.58 30.15 -23.22
CA ASP A 204 -12.83 30.56 -24.41
C ASP A 204 -12.96 32.07 -24.66
N GLU A 205 -14.13 32.64 -24.41
CA GLU A 205 -14.36 34.08 -24.46
C GLU A 205 -13.62 34.83 -23.33
N GLY A 206 -13.63 34.28 -22.11
CA GLY A 206 -13.01 34.89 -20.94
C GLY A 206 -11.48 34.72 -20.84
N LEU A 207 -10.93 33.69 -21.48
CA LEU A 207 -9.49 33.37 -21.53
C LEU A 207 -8.98 33.26 -22.98
N ASP A 208 -9.36 34.21 -23.83
CA ASP A 208 -8.70 34.38 -25.14
C ASP A 208 -7.29 34.94 -24.92
N VAL A 209 -6.32 34.03 -24.86
CA VAL A 209 -4.91 34.36 -24.64
C VAL A 209 -4.39 35.38 -25.66
N SER A 210 -4.85 35.33 -26.91
CA SER A 210 -4.39 36.26 -27.95
C SER A 210 -4.84 37.68 -27.62
N LEU A 211 -6.11 37.85 -27.24
CA LEU A 211 -6.66 39.14 -26.83
C LEU A 211 -6.02 39.63 -25.52
N MET A 212 -5.83 38.74 -24.56
CA MET A 212 -5.19 39.08 -23.28
C MET A 212 -3.76 39.57 -23.49
N MET A 213 -2.98 38.93 -24.37
CA MET A 213 -1.62 39.36 -24.68
C MET A 213 -1.59 40.70 -25.43
N GLN A 214 -2.56 40.96 -26.31
CA GLN A 214 -2.72 42.28 -26.92
C GLN A 214 -3.01 43.38 -25.89
N GLN A 215 -3.90 43.11 -24.94
CA GLN A 215 -4.23 44.04 -23.85
C GLN A 215 -3.04 44.24 -22.92
N PHE A 216 -2.30 43.18 -22.61
CA PHE A 216 -1.07 43.21 -21.81
C PHE A 216 -0.02 44.11 -22.46
N HIS A 217 0.27 43.92 -23.74
CA HIS A 217 1.19 44.79 -24.47
C HIS A 217 0.70 46.23 -24.62
N LYS A 218 -0.60 46.52 -24.46
CA LYS A 218 -1.10 47.90 -24.43
C LYS A 218 -1.15 48.49 -23.02
N GLY A 219 -0.86 47.70 -21.98
CA GLY A 219 -0.94 48.13 -20.58
C GLY A 219 -2.38 48.34 -20.10
N ILE A 220 -3.36 47.70 -20.73
CA ILE A 220 -4.80 47.86 -20.43
C ILE A 220 -5.45 46.56 -19.93
N LEU A 221 -4.67 45.50 -19.70
CA LEU A 221 -5.20 44.23 -19.19
C LEU A 221 -5.65 44.40 -17.74
N ASP A 222 -6.94 44.15 -17.49
CA ASP A 222 -7.53 44.21 -16.15
C ASP A 222 -7.37 42.85 -15.44
N LEU A 223 -6.30 42.71 -14.66
CA LEU A 223 -6.01 41.49 -13.90
C LEU A 223 -6.98 41.27 -12.74
N ASP A 224 -7.56 42.32 -12.16
CA ASP A 224 -8.51 42.21 -11.06
C ASP A 224 -9.81 41.56 -11.55
N GLN A 225 -10.32 42.00 -12.70
CA GLN A 225 -11.53 41.42 -13.31
C GLN A 225 -11.29 39.99 -13.81
N LEU A 226 -10.11 39.72 -14.38
CA LEU A 226 -9.71 38.37 -14.77
C LEU A 226 -9.69 37.43 -13.56
N ALA A 227 -9.02 37.82 -12.47
CA ALA A 227 -8.93 37.02 -11.26
C ALA A 227 -10.30 36.78 -10.62
N LEU A 228 -11.17 37.79 -10.61
CA LEU A 228 -12.54 37.65 -10.13
C LEU A 228 -13.36 36.68 -10.99
N GLY A 229 -13.24 36.78 -12.32
CA GLY A 229 -13.89 35.86 -13.26
C GLY A 229 -13.43 34.42 -13.05
N LEU A 230 -12.12 34.20 -12.96
CA LEU A 230 -11.53 32.89 -12.68
C LEU A 230 -12.00 32.33 -11.34
N SER A 231 -11.98 33.13 -10.27
CA SER A 231 -12.46 32.71 -8.95
C SER A 231 -13.92 32.23 -8.99
N ARG A 232 -14.81 32.94 -9.69
CA ARG A 232 -16.22 32.54 -9.86
C ARG A 232 -16.35 31.21 -10.61
N VAL A 233 -15.62 31.04 -11.71
CA VAL A 233 -15.65 29.79 -12.49
C VAL A 233 -15.13 28.62 -11.64
N LEU A 234 -14.00 28.80 -10.95
CA LEU A 234 -13.41 27.76 -10.10
C LEU A 234 -14.35 27.36 -8.97
N LYS A 235 -14.95 28.31 -8.23
CA LYS A 235 -15.91 28.01 -7.16
C LYS A 235 -17.17 27.31 -7.67
N SER A 236 -17.57 27.57 -8.91
CA SER A 236 -18.74 26.91 -9.52
C SER A 236 -18.49 25.44 -9.89
N HIS A 237 -17.23 25.03 -10.07
CA HIS A 237 -16.86 23.68 -10.54
C HIS A 237 -16.05 22.88 -9.52
N CYS A 238 -15.51 23.53 -8.49
CA CYS A 238 -14.71 22.91 -7.46
C CYS A 238 -15.55 22.42 -6.27
N ALA A 239 -14.95 21.63 -5.39
CA ALA A 239 -15.56 21.27 -4.12
C ALA A 239 -15.52 22.48 -3.17
N PRO A 240 -16.59 22.77 -2.39
CA PRO A 240 -16.66 23.95 -1.52
C PRO A 240 -15.50 24.07 -0.50
N MET A 241 -14.90 22.95 -0.12
CA MET A 241 -13.73 22.93 0.77
C MET A 241 -12.47 23.58 0.18
N ARG A 242 -12.43 23.84 -1.13
CA ARG A 242 -11.32 24.48 -1.84
C ARG A 242 -11.51 25.99 -2.02
N ASP A 243 -12.66 26.53 -1.60
CA ASP A 243 -12.98 27.95 -1.79
C ASP A 243 -11.96 28.86 -1.10
N GLU A 244 -11.40 28.46 0.05
CA GLU A 244 -10.35 29.22 0.74
C GLU A 244 -9.04 29.31 -0.07
N GLU A 245 -8.67 28.25 -0.79
CA GLU A 245 -7.51 28.24 -1.68
C GLU A 245 -7.76 29.16 -2.88
N ILE A 246 -8.97 29.14 -3.44
CA ILE A 246 -9.39 30.01 -4.54
C ILE A 246 -9.40 31.48 -4.11
N ASP A 247 -9.87 31.78 -2.90
CA ASP A 247 -9.86 33.14 -2.35
C ASP A 247 -8.44 33.63 -2.09
N THR A 248 -7.56 32.75 -1.62
CA THR A 248 -6.13 33.05 -1.45
C THR A 248 -5.48 33.40 -2.80
N MET A 249 -5.71 32.60 -3.83
CA MET A 249 -5.27 32.88 -5.21
C MET A 249 -5.75 34.24 -5.71
N TYR A 250 -7.05 34.54 -5.56
CA TYR A 250 -7.64 35.81 -5.98
C TYR A 250 -7.02 37.00 -5.23
N ASN A 251 -6.87 36.88 -3.92
CA ASN A 251 -6.30 37.93 -3.08
C ASN A 251 -4.84 38.24 -3.45
N TYR A 252 -4.04 37.21 -3.75
CA TYR A 252 -2.66 37.41 -4.23
C TYR A 252 -2.59 38.17 -5.57
N ILE A 253 -3.40 37.76 -6.55
CA ILE A 253 -3.42 38.42 -7.87
C ILE A 253 -3.88 39.88 -7.72
N LYS A 254 -4.96 40.10 -6.97
CA LYS A 254 -5.50 41.44 -6.71
C LYS A 254 -4.50 42.33 -5.98
N ALA A 255 -3.88 41.84 -4.90
CA ALA A 255 -2.90 42.59 -4.14
C ALA A 255 -1.67 42.93 -4.99
N GLY A 256 -1.14 41.96 -5.74
CA GLY A 256 0.00 42.16 -6.64
C GLY A 256 -0.30 43.20 -7.73
N ASN A 257 -1.49 43.16 -8.33
CA ASN A 257 -1.90 44.14 -9.33
C ASN A 257 -2.07 45.55 -8.75
N GLN A 258 -2.69 45.69 -7.58
CA GLN A 258 -2.96 46.99 -6.95
C GLN A 258 -1.71 47.67 -6.36
N THR A 259 -0.78 46.87 -5.84
CA THR A 259 0.46 47.37 -5.22
C THR A 259 1.64 47.42 -6.19
N GLY A 260 1.53 46.76 -7.36
CA GLY A 260 2.64 46.57 -8.29
C GLY A 260 3.67 45.53 -7.82
N ASP A 261 3.35 44.74 -6.80
CA ASP A 261 4.21 43.67 -6.30
C ASP A 261 4.14 42.44 -7.22
N LEU A 262 5.19 42.26 -8.03
CA LEU A 262 5.33 41.13 -8.95
C LEU A 262 5.44 39.79 -8.24
N ASP A 263 6.01 39.74 -7.04
CA ASP A 263 6.19 38.50 -6.29
C ASP A 263 4.83 38.00 -5.79
N GLN A 264 3.94 38.90 -5.34
CA GLN A 264 2.53 38.59 -5.02
C GLN A 264 1.75 38.12 -6.25
N LEU A 265 1.93 38.78 -7.40
CA LEU A 265 1.25 38.40 -8.64
C LEU A 265 1.65 37.00 -9.11
N VAL A 266 2.95 36.69 -9.10
CA VAL A 266 3.47 35.37 -9.46
C VAL A 266 3.03 34.31 -8.45
N MET A 267 2.95 34.64 -7.16
CA MET A 267 2.38 33.75 -6.15
C MET A 267 0.92 33.42 -6.45
N GLY A 268 0.10 34.41 -6.81
CA GLY A 268 -1.28 34.19 -7.20
C GLY A 268 -1.43 33.27 -8.43
N MET A 269 -0.59 33.44 -9.44
CA MET A 269 -0.53 32.54 -10.61
C MET A 269 -0.09 31.12 -10.25
N ARG A 270 0.80 30.97 -9.25
CA ARG A 270 1.22 29.68 -8.72
C ARG A 270 0.08 28.99 -7.98
N GLU A 271 -0.63 29.71 -7.11
CA GLU A 271 -1.80 29.19 -6.40
C GLU A 271 -2.90 28.77 -7.38
N LEU A 272 -3.09 29.51 -8.48
CA LEU A 272 -4.02 29.11 -9.54
C LEU A 272 -3.69 27.73 -10.12
N LEU A 273 -2.44 27.43 -10.45
CA LEU A 273 -2.06 26.09 -10.91
C LEU A 273 -2.22 25.02 -9.82
N SER A 274 -1.95 25.37 -8.56
CA SER A 274 -2.15 24.48 -7.40
C SER A 274 -3.63 24.06 -7.28
N VAL A 275 -4.55 25.02 -7.32
CA VAL A 275 -6.00 24.76 -7.31
C VAL A 275 -6.42 23.86 -8.47
N LEU A 276 -5.90 24.10 -9.68
CA LEU A 276 -6.23 23.28 -10.85
C LEU A 276 -5.71 21.83 -10.72
N GLU A 277 -4.52 21.63 -10.13
CA GLU A 277 -4.02 20.28 -9.82
C GLU A 277 -4.91 19.59 -8.78
N HIS A 278 -5.28 20.29 -7.70
CA HIS A 278 -6.21 19.76 -6.68
C HIS A 278 -7.57 19.38 -7.28
N MET A 279 -8.17 20.25 -8.10
CA MET A 279 -9.42 19.95 -8.81
C MET A 279 -9.32 18.68 -9.66
N LYS A 280 -8.22 18.52 -10.41
CA LYS A 280 -8.04 17.34 -11.26
C LYS A 280 -7.87 16.07 -10.43
N LEU A 281 -7.14 16.15 -9.33
CA LEU A 281 -6.99 15.05 -8.38
C LEU A 281 -8.33 14.67 -7.74
N ASP A 282 -9.15 15.66 -7.35
CA ASP A 282 -10.46 15.43 -6.75
C ASP A 282 -11.39 14.66 -7.72
N VAL A 283 -11.42 15.07 -9.00
CA VAL A 283 -12.17 14.38 -10.07
C VAL A 283 -11.64 12.94 -10.28
N ALA A 284 -10.33 12.76 -10.39
CA ALA A 284 -9.73 11.44 -10.59
C ALA A 284 -9.97 10.49 -9.40
N ASN A 285 -9.88 11.01 -8.18
CA ASN A 285 -10.13 10.26 -6.95
C ASN A 285 -11.60 9.90 -6.79
N HIS A 286 -12.51 10.79 -7.17
CA HIS A 286 -13.92 10.47 -7.27
C HIS A 286 -14.16 9.32 -8.28
N HIS A 287 -13.55 9.39 -9.47
CA HIS A 287 -13.64 8.32 -10.46
C HIS A 287 -13.11 6.97 -9.93
N ILE A 288 -11.95 6.94 -9.24
CA ILE A 288 -11.46 5.70 -8.62
C ILE A 288 -12.50 5.13 -7.65
N ARG A 289 -13.08 5.95 -6.78
CA ARG A 289 -14.07 5.47 -5.80
C ARG A 289 -15.31 4.87 -6.48
N CYS A 290 -15.84 5.54 -7.51
CA CYS A 290 -17.02 5.08 -8.23
C CYS A 290 -16.75 3.83 -9.09
N LEU A 291 -15.59 3.77 -9.75
CA LEU A 291 -15.26 2.69 -10.68
C LEU A 291 -14.63 1.47 -10.00
N ARG A 292 -14.16 1.59 -8.75
CA ARG A 292 -13.48 0.52 -8.01
C ARG A 292 -14.19 -0.84 -8.08
N PRO A 293 -15.51 -0.97 -7.83
CA PRO A 293 -16.17 -2.27 -7.92
C PRO A 293 -16.04 -2.91 -9.31
N ALA A 294 -16.25 -2.13 -10.37
CA ALA A 294 -16.15 -2.60 -11.75
C ALA A 294 -14.69 -2.94 -12.15
N LEU A 295 -13.73 -2.14 -11.68
CA LEU A 295 -12.30 -2.39 -11.94
C LEU A 295 -11.82 -3.67 -11.25
N ILE A 296 -12.27 -3.93 -10.02
CA ILE A 296 -11.94 -5.16 -9.28
C ILE A 296 -12.52 -6.38 -10.00
N ASP A 297 -13.79 -6.32 -10.40
CA ASP A 297 -14.46 -7.44 -11.06
C ASP A 297 -13.78 -7.82 -12.40
N ASP A 298 -13.32 -6.82 -13.17
CA ASP A 298 -12.62 -7.01 -14.44
C ASP A 298 -11.09 -7.22 -14.29
N THR A 299 -10.52 -7.18 -13.07
CA THR A 299 -9.06 -7.19 -12.88
C THR A 299 -8.41 -8.45 -13.47
N ILE A 300 -8.96 -9.63 -13.17
CA ILE A 300 -8.36 -10.91 -13.59
C ILE A 300 -8.32 -11.02 -15.11
N HIS A 301 -9.45 -10.73 -15.77
CA HIS A 301 -9.54 -10.77 -17.23
C HIS A 301 -8.58 -9.78 -17.89
N PHE A 302 -8.53 -8.55 -17.36
CA PHE A 302 -7.63 -7.52 -17.84
C PHE A 302 -6.16 -7.94 -17.71
N GLU A 303 -5.74 -8.40 -16.53
CA GLU A 303 -4.35 -8.78 -16.28
C GLU A 303 -3.92 -9.98 -17.13
N GLN A 304 -4.77 -11.00 -17.25
CA GLN A 304 -4.50 -12.15 -18.14
C GLN A 304 -4.27 -11.70 -19.58
N LYS A 305 -5.16 -10.85 -20.11
CA LYS A 305 -5.04 -10.31 -21.47
C LYS A 305 -3.79 -9.43 -21.64
N TYR A 306 -3.47 -8.63 -20.64
CA TYR A 306 -2.28 -7.78 -20.63
C TYR A 306 -0.99 -8.60 -20.64
N PHE A 307 -0.85 -9.57 -19.74
CA PHE A 307 0.34 -10.40 -19.63
C PHE A 307 0.48 -11.37 -20.80
N CYS A 308 -0.61 -11.97 -21.29
CA CYS A 308 -0.59 -12.81 -22.49
C CYS A 308 -0.01 -12.08 -23.70
N LYS A 309 -0.43 -10.82 -23.95
CA LYS A 309 0.14 -10.00 -25.03
C LYS A 309 1.62 -9.68 -24.82
N ARG A 310 2.07 -9.49 -23.57
CA ARG A 310 3.49 -9.22 -23.26
C ARG A 310 4.36 -10.46 -23.43
N LEU A 311 3.85 -11.63 -23.06
CA LEU A 311 4.50 -12.93 -23.30
C LEU A 311 4.68 -13.17 -24.80
N GLN A 312 3.61 -13.03 -25.59
CA GLN A 312 3.64 -13.23 -27.04
C GLN A 312 4.60 -12.25 -27.77
N SER A 313 4.81 -11.06 -27.21
CA SER A 313 5.73 -10.06 -27.78
C SER A 313 7.16 -10.16 -27.24
N GLY A 314 7.47 -11.12 -26.37
CA GLY A 314 8.80 -11.29 -25.78
C GLY A 314 9.22 -10.16 -24.84
N LYS A 315 8.27 -9.34 -24.36
CA LYS A 315 8.53 -8.19 -23.46
C LYS A 315 8.46 -8.55 -21.97
N LEU A 316 8.39 -9.83 -21.66
CA LEU A 316 8.36 -10.37 -20.30
C LEU A 316 9.11 -11.70 -20.30
N ASP A 317 10.21 -11.77 -19.57
CA ASP A 317 10.91 -13.03 -19.32
C ASP A 317 10.30 -13.70 -18.09
N THR A 318 9.77 -14.92 -18.28
CA THR A 318 9.14 -15.71 -17.22
C THR A 318 9.91 -16.97 -16.88
N ARG A 319 11.10 -17.18 -17.44
CA ARG A 319 11.90 -18.39 -17.25
C ARG A 319 12.20 -18.66 -15.77
N GLU A 320 12.68 -17.64 -15.05
CA GLU A 320 12.97 -17.76 -13.61
C GLU A 320 11.71 -18.07 -12.79
N SER A 321 10.57 -17.49 -13.17
CA SER A 321 9.28 -17.72 -12.51
C SER A 321 8.76 -19.15 -12.73
N ILE A 322 8.91 -19.68 -13.94
CA ILE A 322 8.57 -21.07 -14.28
C ILE A 322 9.49 -22.03 -13.50
N MET A 323 10.80 -21.76 -13.48
CA MET A 323 11.76 -22.59 -12.74
C MET A 323 11.48 -22.57 -11.24
N TRP A 324 11.14 -21.40 -10.68
CA TRP A 324 10.74 -21.27 -9.28
C TRP A 324 9.53 -22.16 -8.95
N TYR A 325 8.48 -22.12 -9.77
CA TYR A 325 7.28 -22.93 -9.56
C TYR A 325 7.54 -24.44 -9.78
N ARG A 326 8.29 -24.82 -10.80
CA ARG A 326 8.68 -26.23 -11.04
C ARG A 326 9.51 -26.80 -9.89
N ASN A 327 10.41 -26.01 -9.31
CA ASN A 327 11.16 -26.43 -8.14
C ASN A 327 10.23 -26.62 -6.93
N ALA A 328 9.26 -25.72 -6.74
CA ALA A 328 8.23 -25.88 -5.71
C ALA A 328 7.42 -27.16 -5.90
N GLN A 329 7.01 -27.50 -7.13
CA GLN A 329 6.30 -28.76 -7.40
C GLN A 329 7.14 -29.97 -6.95
N ARG A 330 8.42 -30.03 -7.34
CA ARG A 330 9.32 -31.13 -6.94
C ARG A 330 9.45 -31.28 -5.43
N LEU A 331 9.46 -30.17 -4.69
CA LEU A 331 9.66 -30.18 -3.25
C LEU A 331 8.37 -30.43 -2.46
N TYR A 332 7.22 -29.97 -2.96
CA TYR A 332 6.00 -29.83 -2.16
C TYR A 332 4.79 -30.61 -2.70
N SER A 333 4.87 -31.25 -3.87
CA SER A 333 3.76 -32.05 -4.41
C SER A 333 3.29 -33.20 -3.51
N ASN A 334 4.18 -33.71 -2.65
CA ASN A 334 3.86 -34.79 -1.69
C ASN A 334 3.61 -34.27 -0.26
N GLY A 335 3.18 -33.00 -0.12
CA GLY A 335 2.93 -32.36 1.16
C GLY A 335 1.83 -33.06 2.00
N PRO A 336 1.72 -32.75 3.29
CA PRO A 336 0.74 -33.34 4.20
C PRO A 336 -0.71 -33.07 3.75
N SER A 337 -1.54 -34.13 3.74
CA SER A 337 -2.90 -34.13 3.18
C SER A 337 -3.84 -33.06 3.75
N ASP A 338 -3.71 -32.71 5.04
CA ASP A 338 -4.59 -31.74 5.70
C ASP A 338 -4.42 -30.31 5.16
N LEU A 339 -3.19 -29.92 4.85
CA LEU A 339 -2.89 -28.62 4.22
C LEU A 339 -3.34 -28.62 2.76
N ASN A 340 -3.17 -29.75 2.05
CA ASN A 340 -3.61 -29.91 0.67
C ASN A 340 -5.13 -29.75 0.53
N GLN A 341 -5.92 -30.17 1.53
CA GLN A 341 -7.37 -30.03 1.48
C GLN A 341 -7.85 -28.56 1.61
N GLY A 342 -7.13 -27.74 2.39
CA GLY A 342 -7.44 -26.31 2.50
C GLY A 342 -7.11 -25.54 1.21
N PHE A 343 -5.88 -25.67 0.74
CA PHE A 343 -5.37 -24.97 -0.43
C PHE A 343 -5.94 -25.48 -1.77
N GLY A 344 -6.29 -26.77 -1.85
CA GLY A 344 -6.71 -27.41 -3.11
C GLY A 344 -5.57 -27.45 -4.14
N GLU A 345 -5.89 -27.14 -5.39
CA GLU A 345 -4.91 -27.13 -6.50
C GLU A 345 -3.76 -26.12 -6.29
N MET A 346 -3.98 -25.12 -5.45
CA MET A 346 -3.02 -24.04 -5.15
C MET A 346 -1.96 -24.43 -4.10
N HIS A 347 -1.98 -25.65 -3.56
CA HIS A 347 -1.12 -26.03 -2.43
C HIS A 347 0.37 -25.80 -2.69
N VAL A 348 0.87 -26.15 -3.88
CA VAL A 348 2.29 -25.91 -4.25
C VAL A 348 2.62 -24.42 -4.21
N LEU A 349 1.74 -23.58 -4.78
CA LEU A 349 1.94 -22.12 -4.79
C LEU A 349 2.00 -21.59 -3.35
N PHE A 350 1.04 -21.96 -2.50
CA PHE A 350 0.96 -21.43 -1.14
C PHE A 350 2.10 -21.91 -0.24
N GLU A 351 2.53 -23.17 -0.37
CA GLU A 351 3.70 -23.68 0.33
C GLU A 351 4.96 -22.90 -0.08
N ALA A 352 5.18 -22.71 -1.38
CA ALA A 352 6.32 -21.94 -1.89
C ALA A 352 6.26 -20.46 -1.50
N LEU A 353 5.08 -19.85 -1.57
CA LEU A 353 4.84 -18.46 -1.20
C LEU A 353 5.05 -18.24 0.30
N SER A 354 4.65 -19.19 1.15
CA SER A 354 4.89 -19.15 2.61
C SER A 354 6.39 -19.08 2.94
N ARG A 355 7.22 -19.76 2.16
CA ARG A 355 8.69 -19.76 2.31
C ARG A 355 9.33 -18.53 1.70
N LEU A 356 8.79 -18.04 0.59
CA LEU A 356 9.27 -16.83 -0.07
C LEU A 356 9.19 -15.61 0.85
N VAL A 357 8.24 -15.56 1.79
CA VAL A 357 8.09 -14.46 2.76
C VAL A 357 8.91 -14.63 4.04
N LEU A 358 9.63 -15.73 4.23
CA LEU A 358 10.44 -15.95 5.43
C LEU A 358 11.77 -15.15 5.40
N PRO A 359 12.31 -14.78 6.57
CA PRO A 359 13.64 -14.15 6.68
C PRO A 359 14.77 -14.95 6.03
N SER A 360 14.75 -16.29 6.10
CA SER A 360 15.74 -17.15 5.41
C SER A 360 15.74 -16.98 3.89
N ALA A 361 14.61 -16.57 3.31
CA ALA A 361 14.49 -16.25 1.89
C ALA A 361 14.88 -14.80 1.55
N ALA A 362 15.46 -14.01 2.47
CA ALA A 362 15.81 -12.61 2.22
C ALA A 362 16.77 -12.41 1.02
N ARG A 363 17.63 -13.39 0.73
CA ARG A 363 18.54 -13.37 -0.43
C ARG A 363 17.91 -13.94 -1.71
N GLN A 364 16.75 -14.58 -1.61
CA GLN A 364 16.06 -15.13 -2.76
C GLN A 364 15.39 -14.00 -3.54
N THR A 365 15.62 -14.00 -4.85
CA THR A 365 14.93 -13.13 -5.79
C THR A 365 13.44 -13.47 -5.83
N ILE A 366 12.61 -12.42 -5.79
CA ILE A 366 11.17 -12.57 -5.95
C ILE A 366 10.91 -12.81 -7.45
N PRO A 367 10.15 -13.85 -7.84
CA PRO A 367 9.86 -14.10 -9.25
C PRO A 367 9.20 -12.90 -9.94
N GLU A 368 9.51 -12.70 -11.23
CA GLU A 368 9.00 -11.55 -12.01
C GLU A 368 7.47 -11.55 -12.13
N THR A 369 6.82 -12.71 -12.00
CA THR A 369 5.35 -12.81 -11.97
C THR A 369 4.73 -12.08 -10.78
N PHE A 370 5.50 -11.84 -9.72
CA PHE A 370 5.11 -11.03 -8.56
C PHE A 370 5.57 -9.57 -8.65
N GLN A 371 5.95 -9.05 -9.83
CA GLN A 371 6.43 -7.67 -10.00
C GLN A 371 5.46 -6.63 -9.39
N HIS A 372 4.15 -6.83 -9.59
CA HIS A 372 3.15 -5.93 -9.02
C HIS A 372 2.92 -6.13 -7.50
N ASP A 373 3.39 -7.23 -6.93
CA ASP A 373 3.28 -7.56 -5.50
C ASP A 373 4.61 -7.46 -4.74
N HIS A 374 5.69 -7.06 -5.42
CA HIS A 374 7.05 -7.07 -4.88
C HIS A 374 7.15 -6.33 -3.53
N GLU A 375 6.65 -5.09 -3.46
CA GLU A 375 6.62 -4.30 -2.23
C GLU A 375 5.77 -4.94 -1.12
N ARG A 376 4.65 -5.59 -1.48
CA ARG A 376 3.78 -6.28 -0.51
C ARG A 376 4.48 -7.47 0.10
N ILE A 377 5.18 -8.25 -0.72
CA ILE A 377 5.99 -9.40 -0.28
C ILE A 377 7.14 -8.92 0.60
N LEU A 378 7.85 -7.85 0.22
CA LEU A 378 8.91 -7.28 1.06
C LEU A 378 8.37 -6.77 2.41
N LYS A 379 7.21 -6.11 2.42
CA LYS A 379 6.56 -5.68 3.66
C LYS A 379 6.14 -6.87 4.52
N LEU A 380 5.67 -7.96 3.92
CA LEU A 380 5.39 -9.20 4.65
C LEU A 380 6.66 -9.83 5.23
N ARG A 381 7.76 -9.89 4.47
CA ARG A 381 9.08 -10.32 4.98
C ARG A 381 9.51 -9.51 6.20
N ALA A 382 9.38 -8.18 6.13
CA ALA A 382 9.72 -7.29 7.23
C ALA A 382 8.84 -7.53 8.47
N ASN A 383 7.53 -7.69 8.29
CA ASN A 383 6.60 -7.98 9.37
C ASN A 383 6.85 -9.35 10.03
N ILE A 384 7.14 -10.38 9.23
CA ILE A 384 7.45 -11.73 9.73
C ILE A 384 8.76 -11.71 10.51
N LEU A 385 9.79 -11.02 9.99
CA LEU A 385 11.05 -10.83 10.70
C LEU A 385 10.82 -10.14 12.06
N ASP A 386 10.00 -9.09 12.09
CA ASP A 386 9.65 -8.39 13.33
C ASP A 386 8.94 -9.33 14.33
N ALA A 387 7.97 -10.12 13.85
CA ALA A 387 7.22 -11.06 14.68
C ALA A 387 8.12 -12.17 15.28
N ILE A 388 8.99 -12.77 14.47
CA ILE A 388 9.94 -13.80 14.92
C ILE A 388 10.91 -13.20 15.95
N ASN A 389 11.47 -12.02 15.69
CA ASN A 389 12.41 -11.37 16.59
C ASN A 389 11.75 -10.98 17.92
N LEU A 390 10.49 -10.54 17.90
CA LEU A 390 9.72 -10.31 19.12
C LEU A 390 9.43 -11.61 19.89
N ASP A 391 9.10 -12.71 19.22
CA ASP A 391 8.91 -14.02 19.88
C ASP A 391 10.22 -14.48 20.56
N ILE A 392 11.37 -14.27 19.92
CA ILE A 392 12.70 -14.53 20.53
C ILE A 392 12.90 -13.69 21.79
N CYS A 393 12.60 -12.39 21.74
CA CYS A 393 12.68 -11.48 22.89
C CYS A 393 11.78 -11.95 24.05
N MET A 394 10.54 -12.34 23.76
CA MET A 394 9.58 -12.78 24.79
C MET A 394 9.99 -14.13 25.41
N ARG A 395 10.52 -15.06 24.62
CA ARG A 395 11.09 -16.32 25.16
C ARG A 395 12.29 -16.08 26.07
N LEU A 396 13.14 -15.12 25.72
CA LEU A 396 14.26 -14.73 26.55
C LEU A 396 13.78 -14.17 27.90
N TYR A 397 12.73 -13.34 27.88
CA TYR A 397 12.08 -12.86 29.10
C TYR A 397 11.54 -14.00 29.96
N GLU A 398 10.75 -14.91 29.41
CA GLU A 398 10.18 -16.04 30.15
C GLU A 398 11.26 -16.92 30.79
N TYR A 399 12.38 -17.12 30.09
CA TYR A 399 13.52 -17.86 30.62
C TYR A 399 14.18 -17.14 31.79
N LEU A 400 14.45 -15.84 31.67
CA LEU A 400 15.06 -15.03 32.73
C LEU A 400 14.15 -14.90 33.95
N GLU A 401 12.84 -14.80 33.75
CA GLU A 401 11.86 -14.79 34.83
C GLU A 401 11.87 -16.12 35.61
N LYS A 402 11.89 -17.25 34.91
CA LYS A 402 12.02 -18.59 35.54
C LYS A 402 13.31 -18.73 36.33
N LEU A 403 14.44 -18.28 35.77
CA LEU A 403 15.72 -18.27 36.48
C LEU A 403 15.68 -17.38 37.74
N GLY A 404 15.11 -16.18 37.64
CA GLY A 404 14.98 -15.27 38.78
C GLY A 404 14.14 -15.86 39.92
N ARG A 405 13.09 -16.63 39.60
CA ARG A 405 12.29 -17.36 40.59
C ARG A 405 13.11 -18.45 41.31
N LEU A 406 13.91 -19.22 40.56
CA LEU A 406 14.77 -20.28 41.11
C LEU A 406 15.89 -19.73 41.99
N THR A 407 16.48 -18.58 41.64
CA THR A 407 17.51 -17.95 42.48
C THR A 407 16.91 -17.35 43.75
N SER A 408 15.70 -16.81 43.67
CA SER A 408 14.98 -16.25 44.83
C SER A 408 14.57 -17.34 45.82
N SER A 409 14.14 -18.51 45.33
CA SER A 409 13.78 -19.65 46.19
C SER A 409 15.01 -20.30 46.85
N ALA A 410 16.14 -20.38 46.16
CA ALA A 410 17.41 -20.88 46.72
C ALA A 410 17.99 -19.95 47.80
N GLN A 411 17.84 -18.62 47.66
CA GLN A 411 18.22 -17.66 48.69
C GLN A 411 17.36 -17.81 49.95
N PHE A 412 16.07 -18.13 49.82
CA PHE A 412 15.18 -18.31 50.98
C PHE A 412 15.49 -19.59 51.78
N GLN A 413 15.98 -20.65 51.13
CA GLN A 413 16.41 -21.88 51.82
C GLN A 413 17.74 -21.70 52.59
N SER A 414 18.64 -20.83 52.12
CA SER A 414 19.92 -20.57 52.77
C SER A 414 19.82 -19.80 54.10
N TYR A 415 18.69 -19.14 54.39
CA TYR A 415 18.48 -18.43 55.66
C TYR A 415 18.02 -19.34 56.81
N ASN A 416 17.56 -20.57 56.51
CA ASN A 416 17.11 -21.53 57.53
C ASN A 416 18.18 -22.56 57.93
N ASP A 417 19.33 -22.61 57.24
CA ASP A 417 20.41 -23.56 57.54
C ASP A 417 21.73 -22.82 57.82
N THR A 418 21.96 -22.51 59.09
CA THR A 418 23.25 -22.00 59.57
C THR A 418 24.21 -23.17 59.81
N SER A 419 24.68 -23.83 58.74
CA SER A 419 25.95 -24.58 58.74
C SER A 419 26.24 -25.27 57.41
N SER A 420 26.55 -24.53 56.34
CA SER A 420 27.46 -25.05 55.30
C SER A 420 27.93 -23.95 54.35
N THR A 421 29.24 -23.82 54.20
CA THR A 421 29.88 -23.07 53.12
C THR A 421 29.57 -23.72 51.77
N ALA A 422 28.53 -23.24 51.09
CA ALA A 422 28.25 -23.59 49.70
C ALA A 422 28.70 -22.46 48.77
N SER A 423 29.74 -22.76 47.99
CA SER A 423 30.27 -21.94 46.90
C SER A 423 29.16 -21.46 45.95
N SER A 424 29.05 -20.15 45.75
CA SER A 424 28.21 -19.53 44.71
C SER A 424 28.74 -19.87 43.31
N ARG A 425 28.43 -21.07 42.81
CA ARG A 425 28.58 -21.38 41.39
C ARG A 425 27.31 -20.92 40.67
N VAL A 426 27.45 -19.84 39.91
CA VAL A 426 26.50 -19.51 38.83
C VAL A 426 26.40 -20.77 37.95
N PRO A 427 25.21 -21.31 37.66
CA PRO A 427 25.09 -22.50 36.83
C PRO A 427 25.57 -22.14 35.43
N SER A 428 26.74 -22.64 35.05
CA SER A 428 27.22 -22.72 33.67
C SER A 428 26.50 -23.85 32.94
N GLY A 429 25.16 -23.82 32.94
CA GLY A 429 24.30 -24.74 32.22
C GLY A 429 23.99 -24.17 30.84
N GLU A 430 24.24 -24.95 29.79
CA GLU A 430 23.94 -24.57 28.42
C GLU A 430 22.52 -24.02 28.27
N PHE A 431 22.47 -22.82 27.71
CA PHE A 431 21.26 -22.01 27.61
C PHE A 431 20.44 -22.47 26.40
N SER A 432 19.44 -23.31 26.65
CA SER A 432 18.51 -23.83 25.63
C SER A 432 17.23 -22.98 25.53
N PHE A 433 16.96 -22.43 24.35
CA PHE A 433 15.73 -21.69 24.03
C PHE A 433 14.52 -22.62 23.75
N THR A 434 14.75 -23.93 23.61
CA THR A 434 13.75 -24.93 23.22
C THR A 434 13.34 -25.88 24.32
N ALA A 435 13.94 -25.79 25.50
CA ALA A 435 13.62 -26.68 26.61
C ALA A 435 12.22 -26.38 27.18
N SER A 436 11.23 -27.16 26.75
CA SER A 436 10.01 -27.40 27.53
C SER A 436 10.39 -28.21 28.77
N LEU A 437 10.88 -27.55 29.83
CA LEU A 437 11.05 -28.20 31.12
C LEU A 437 9.66 -28.41 31.72
N SER A 438 9.17 -29.65 31.63
CA SER A 438 7.87 -30.11 32.15
C SER A 438 7.59 -29.59 33.55
N GLY A 439 6.41 -28.97 33.72
CA GLY A 439 5.89 -28.63 35.04
C GLY A 439 5.75 -29.90 35.89
N SER A 440 6.51 -29.97 36.97
CA SER A 440 6.42 -31.04 37.95
C SER A 440 5.06 -30.98 38.65
N ARG A 441 4.11 -31.83 38.25
CA ARG A 441 3.01 -32.24 39.13
C ARG A 441 3.49 -33.43 39.97
N PRO A 442 3.33 -33.43 41.29
CA PRO A 442 3.59 -34.63 42.08
C PRO A 442 2.49 -35.65 41.80
N SER A 443 2.88 -36.82 41.33
CA SER A 443 2.02 -37.99 41.17
C SER A 443 1.83 -38.67 42.52
N SER A 444 0.65 -38.53 43.12
CA SER A 444 0.15 -39.51 44.10
C SER A 444 -1.35 -39.36 44.28
N LEU A 445 -2.10 -40.35 43.78
CA LEU A 445 -3.06 -41.18 44.52
C LEU A 445 -3.85 -42.00 43.49
N GLY A 446 -3.63 -43.31 43.53
CA GLY A 446 -4.41 -44.28 42.76
C GLY A 446 -5.58 -44.86 43.57
N PHE A 447 -6.38 -45.63 42.82
CA PHE A 447 -7.50 -46.52 43.21
C PHE A 447 -8.87 -45.81 43.34
N SER A 448 -9.97 -46.22 42.71
CA SER A 448 -10.36 -47.51 42.10
C SER A 448 -11.41 -47.35 40.99
N SER A 449 -11.50 -48.37 40.14
CA SER A 449 -12.59 -48.66 39.21
C SER A 449 -13.77 -49.38 39.87
N ALA A 450 -15.02 -49.04 39.52
CA ALA A 450 -16.13 -49.96 39.23
C ALA A 450 -17.39 -49.17 38.84
N GLY A 451 -18.15 -49.69 37.88
CA GLY A 451 -19.22 -48.96 37.20
C GLY A 451 -20.53 -48.81 37.98
N SER A 452 -21.33 -47.83 37.54
CA SER A 452 -22.78 -47.99 37.36
C SER A 452 -23.37 -46.81 36.60
N VAL A 453 -24.27 -47.18 35.70
CA VAL A 453 -25.26 -46.36 35.00
C VAL A 453 -26.30 -45.88 36.01
N THR A 454 -26.48 -44.57 36.18
CA THR A 454 -27.78 -43.87 36.22
C THR A 454 -27.56 -42.36 36.22
N SER A 455 -28.34 -41.67 35.41
CA SER A 455 -28.44 -40.22 35.24
C SER A 455 -29.41 -39.59 36.25
N SER A 456 -29.09 -38.41 36.82
CA SER A 456 -29.96 -37.23 37.15
C SER A 456 -29.23 -36.25 38.11
N PRO A 457 -29.72 -35.01 38.39
CA PRO A 457 -29.25 -33.77 37.75
C PRO A 457 -28.54 -32.78 38.72
N ARG A 458 -27.92 -31.77 38.10
CA ARG A 458 -27.27 -30.58 38.66
C ARG A 458 -27.84 -30.03 39.98
N SER A 459 -26.95 -29.77 40.94
CA SER A 459 -27.03 -28.59 41.81
C SER A 459 -25.76 -27.77 41.65
N SER A 460 -25.93 -26.57 41.11
CA SER A 460 -24.91 -25.57 40.84
C SER A 460 -24.62 -24.75 42.10
N LEU A 461 -23.49 -25.02 42.73
CA LEU A 461 -22.79 -24.06 43.58
C LEU A 461 -21.76 -23.34 42.70
N ALA A 462 -22.11 -22.14 42.26
CA ALA A 462 -21.17 -21.23 41.62
C ALA A 462 -20.22 -20.68 42.69
N MET A 463 -19.07 -21.32 42.86
CA MET A 463 -17.93 -20.70 43.55
C MET A 463 -17.36 -19.62 42.62
N PRO A 464 -17.11 -18.39 43.10
CA PRO A 464 -16.37 -17.41 42.31
C PRO A 464 -15.02 -18.02 41.94
N SER A 465 -14.64 -17.95 40.67
CA SER A 465 -13.29 -18.31 40.25
C SER A 465 -12.31 -17.40 40.98
N TYR A 466 -11.68 -17.90 42.03
CA TYR A 466 -10.54 -17.24 42.65
C TYR A 466 -9.41 -17.25 41.61
N VAL A 467 -9.23 -16.12 40.93
CA VAL A 467 -8.05 -15.89 40.11
C VAL A 467 -6.94 -15.48 41.06
N ASP A 468 -5.95 -16.34 41.20
CA ASP A 468 -4.76 -16.10 42.00
C ASP A 468 -4.15 -14.71 41.65
N PRO A 469 -4.07 -13.75 42.59
CA PRO A 469 -3.61 -12.38 42.31
C PRO A 469 -2.26 -12.33 41.58
N ASP A 470 -1.37 -13.28 41.90
CA ASP A 470 -0.03 -13.39 41.32
C ASP A 470 -0.05 -13.69 39.81
N GLN A 471 -1.07 -14.40 39.32
CA GLN A 471 -1.19 -14.69 37.88
C GLN A 471 -1.68 -13.48 37.08
N HIS A 472 -2.55 -12.66 37.67
CA HIS A 472 -3.03 -11.45 37.04
C HIS A 472 -1.90 -10.41 36.93
N GLU A 473 -1.11 -10.23 37.99
CA GLU A 473 0.03 -9.32 37.99
C GLU A 473 1.12 -9.76 37.00
N SER A 474 1.43 -11.06 36.93
CA SER A 474 2.37 -11.61 35.95
C SER A 474 1.91 -11.39 34.51
N ARG A 475 0.62 -11.54 34.20
CA ARG A 475 0.07 -11.27 32.85
C ARG A 475 0.17 -9.79 32.47
N VAL A 476 -0.21 -8.89 33.37
CA VAL A 476 -0.11 -7.44 33.14
C VAL A 476 1.34 -7.03 32.92
N LYS A 477 2.27 -7.59 33.70
CA LYS A 477 3.71 -7.35 33.56
C LYS A 477 4.25 -7.78 32.19
N THR A 478 3.89 -8.98 31.72
CA THR A 478 4.25 -9.49 30.39
C THR A 478 3.68 -8.62 29.28
N GLN A 479 2.42 -8.18 29.39
CA GLN A 479 1.79 -7.28 28.43
C GLN A 479 2.49 -5.91 28.38
N ASN A 480 2.84 -5.34 29.53
CA ASN A 480 3.56 -4.07 29.62
C ASN A 480 4.96 -4.17 28.99
N LEU A 481 5.67 -5.28 29.20
CA LEU A 481 6.95 -5.52 28.53
C LEU A 481 6.75 -5.57 27.02
N TYR A 482 5.80 -6.36 26.54
CA TYR A 482 5.54 -6.51 25.11
C TYR A 482 5.25 -5.16 24.43
N GLN A 483 4.37 -4.34 25.02
CA GLN A 483 4.08 -2.99 24.53
C GLN A 483 5.34 -2.09 24.54
N SER A 484 6.17 -2.20 25.57
CA SER A 484 7.43 -1.45 25.63
C SER A 484 8.44 -1.89 24.56
N LEU A 485 8.52 -3.18 24.23
CA LEU A 485 9.38 -3.67 23.15
C LEU A 485 8.87 -3.21 21.79
N LEU A 486 7.55 -3.22 21.57
CA LEU A 486 6.95 -2.65 20.37
C LEU A 486 7.23 -1.14 20.22
N ALA A 487 7.16 -0.38 21.31
CA ALA A 487 7.49 1.04 21.29
C ALA A 487 8.95 1.29 20.88
N LEU A 488 9.89 0.48 21.36
CA LEU A 488 11.30 0.53 20.95
C LEU A 488 11.48 0.19 19.47
N LEU A 489 10.72 -0.78 18.96
CA LEU A 489 10.75 -1.14 17.54
C LEU A 489 10.23 0.00 16.64
N HIS A 490 9.17 0.70 17.06
CA HIS A 490 8.63 1.85 16.32
C HIS A 490 9.53 3.09 16.36
N GLN A 491 10.33 3.25 17.43
CA GLN A 491 11.31 4.34 17.56
C GLN A 491 12.66 4.01 16.94
N ALA A 492 12.80 2.83 16.31
CA ALA A 492 14.05 2.40 15.72
C ALA A 492 14.51 3.37 14.61
N PRO A 493 15.83 3.65 14.52
CA PRO A 493 16.35 4.54 13.48
C PRO A 493 16.07 3.99 12.08
N HIS A 494 15.90 4.88 11.10
CA HIS A 494 15.82 4.51 9.69
C HIS A 494 17.15 3.87 9.26
N ALA A 495 17.19 2.54 9.22
CA ALA A 495 18.34 1.77 8.77
C ALA A 495 18.19 1.39 7.29
N ALA A 496 19.32 1.11 6.63
CA ALA A 496 19.34 0.73 5.22
C ALA A 496 18.59 -0.60 4.93
N ASN A 497 18.48 -1.49 5.91
CA ASN A 497 17.66 -2.70 5.82
C ASN A 497 17.12 -3.14 7.20
N GLN A 498 16.11 -4.01 7.19
CA GLN A 498 15.41 -4.48 8.39
C GLN A 498 16.33 -5.20 9.38
N ALA A 499 17.33 -5.95 8.90
CA ALA A 499 18.29 -6.64 9.75
C ALA A 499 19.19 -5.66 10.53
N ALA A 500 19.69 -4.62 9.84
CA ALA A 500 20.46 -3.55 10.46
C ALA A 500 19.63 -2.76 11.49
N ARG A 501 18.33 -2.58 11.25
CA ARG A 501 17.40 -1.99 12.21
C ARG A 501 17.36 -2.79 13.51
N TRP A 502 17.22 -4.12 13.42
CA TRP A 502 17.23 -5.01 14.58
C TRP A 502 18.59 -5.05 15.29
N GLN A 503 19.69 -5.03 14.54
CA GLN A 503 21.03 -4.95 15.11
C GLN A 503 21.23 -3.68 15.96
N ALA A 504 20.70 -2.53 15.52
CA ALA A 504 20.81 -1.27 16.23
C ALA A 504 20.00 -1.24 17.55
N ILE A 505 18.81 -1.85 17.57
CA ILE A 505 17.92 -1.84 18.74
C ILE A 505 18.12 -3.02 19.70
N ALA A 506 18.80 -4.09 19.28
CA ALA A 506 19.00 -5.29 20.10
C ALA A 506 19.58 -5.01 21.51
N PRO A 507 20.56 -4.09 21.70
CA PRO A 507 21.05 -3.75 23.03
C PRO A 507 19.97 -3.10 23.92
N SER A 508 19.11 -2.26 23.34
CA SER A 508 17.99 -1.62 24.04
C SER A 508 16.90 -2.63 24.38
N MET A 509 16.61 -3.57 23.48
CA MET A 509 15.70 -4.70 23.74
C MET A 509 16.17 -5.55 24.92
N ALA A 510 17.45 -5.93 24.95
CA ALA A 510 18.04 -6.71 26.05
C ALA A 510 17.94 -5.98 27.40
N LEU A 511 18.24 -4.67 27.42
CA LEU A 511 18.10 -3.85 28.62
C LEU A 511 16.65 -3.79 29.11
N GLN A 512 15.71 -3.62 28.19
CA GLN A 512 14.30 -3.50 28.54
C GLN A 512 13.73 -4.82 29.05
N ILE A 513 14.08 -5.95 28.42
CA ILE A 513 13.75 -7.29 28.94
C ILE A 513 14.32 -7.44 30.36
N PHE A 514 15.59 -7.13 30.56
CA PHE A 514 16.26 -7.30 31.86
C PHE A 514 15.58 -6.49 32.98
N ARG A 515 15.15 -5.25 32.69
CA ARG A 515 14.42 -4.39 33.65
C ARG A 515 13.12 -4.99 34.16
N TYR A 516 12.49 -5.84 33.37
CA TYR A 516 11.25 -6.53 33.76
C TYR A 516 11.54 -7.87 34.47
N THR A 517 12.80 -8.24 34.70
CA THR A 517 13.16 -9.51 35.34
C THR A 517 13.87 -9.28 36.68
N ASN A 518 13.77 -10.24 37.59
CA ASN A 518 14.54 -10.25 38.85
C ASN A 518 15.89 -10.97 38.68
N ALA A 519 16.47 -10.95 37.48
CA ALA A 519 17.73 -11.64 37.19
C ALA A 519 18.93 -10.89 37.82
N PRO A 520 20.00 -11.60 38.25
CA PRO A 520 21.19 -10.97 38.82
C PRO A 520 21.85 -9.96 37.87
N SER A 521 22.31 -8.83 38.41
CA SER A 521 22.93 -7.73 37.64
C SER A 521 24.14 -8.15 36.80
N GLY A 522 24.90 -9.16 37.25
CA GLY A 522 26.02 -9.75 36.51
C GLY A 522 25.64 -10.49 35.22
N MET A 523 24.36 -10.82 35.00
CA MET A 523 23.91 -11.53 33.80
C MET A 523 23.62 -10.62 32.61
N LEU A 524 23.49 -9.30 32.81
CA LEU A 524 23.12 -8.38 31.73
C LEU A 524 24.07 -8.43 30.51
N PRO A 525 25.42 -8.51 30.66
CA PRO A 525 26.32 -8.65 29.52
C PRO A 525 26.07 -9.94 28.72
N VAL A 526 25.84 -11.06 29.41
CA VAL A 526 25.56 -12.37 28.80
C VAL A 526 24.22 -12.35 28.06
N VAL A 527 23.19 -11.72 28.65
CA VAL A 527 21.87 -11.54 28.03
C VAL A 527 21.96 -10.70 26.76
N LYS A 528 22.72 -9.59 26.81
CA LYS A 528 22.96 -8.74 25.63
C LYS A 528 23.63 -9.51 24.50
N GLU A 529 24.75 -10.17 24.80
CA GLU A 529 25.52 -10.94 23.81
C GLU A 529 24.65 -12.04 23.20
N LYS A 530 23.90 -12.76 24.05
CA LYS A 530 23.05 -13.84 23.58
C LYS A 530 21.89 -13.35 22.72
N LEU A 531 21.20 -12.28 23.11
CA LEU A 531 20.12 -11.73 22.31
C LEU A 531 20.65 -11.22 20.97
N MET A 532 21.81 -10.54 20.96
CA MET A 532 22.44 -10.10 19.71
C MET A 532 22.78 -11.29 18.80
N ASN A 533 23.38 -12.35 19.35
CA ASN A 533 23.70 -13.55 18.58
C ASN A 533 22.45 -14.24 18.04
N SER A 534 21.33 -14.25 18.78
CA SER A 534 20.07 -14.85 18.34
C SER A 534 19.33 -14.01 17.29
N LEU A 535 19.31 -12.68 17.41
CA LEU A 535 18.58 -11.80 16.50
C LEU A 535 19.34 -11.48 15.20
N CYS A 536 20.68 -11.43 15.26
CA CYS A 536 21.51 -10.96 14.15
C CYS A 536 22.15 -12.09 13.33
N ARG A 537 21.93 -13.36 13.70
CA ARG A 537 22.47 -14.54 13.00
C ARG A 537 21.33 -15.45 12.54
N PRO A 538 20.79 -15.23 11.33
CA PRO A 538 19.66 -16.02 10.80
C PRO A 538 20.02 -17.51 10.63
N ASP A 539 21.31 -17.83 10.48
CA ASP A 539 21.81 -19.21 10.34
C ASP A 539 21.93 -19.95 11.70
N SER A 540 21.60 -19.31 12.83
CA SER A 540 21.65 -19.98 14.12
C SER A 540 20.53 -21.02 14.22
N GLN A 541 20.83 -22.18 14.79
CA GLN A 541 19.85 -23.26 14.95
C GLN A 541 18.57 -22.80 15.68
N ILE A 542 18.73 -21.97 16.71
CA ILE A 542 17.61 -21.39 17.47
C ILE A 542 16.72 -20.55 16.54
N TYR A 543 17.31 -19.73 15.67
CA TYR A 543 16.56 -18.91 14.75
C TYR A 543 15.81 -19.77 13.72
N CYS A 544 16.47 -20.78 13.15
CA CYS A 544 15.84 -21.73 12.24
C CYS A 544 14.65 -22.46 12.88
N GLU A 545 14.77 -22.90 14.13
CA GLU A 545 13.69 -23.55 14.88
C GLU A 545 12.51 -22.59 15.12
N MET A 546 12.78 -21.33 15.45
CA MET A 546 11.73 -20.32 15.63
C MET A 546 11.03 -19.97 14.32
N GLU A 547 11.80 -19.83 13.24
CA GLU A 547 11.27 -19.57 11.90
C GLU A 547 10.40 -20.73 11.42
N GLN A 548 10.84 -21.98 11.59
CA GLN A 548 10.04 -23.16 11.25
C GLN A 548 8.73 -23.23 12.05
N LYS A 549 8.80 -22.96 13.36
CA LYS A 549 7.60 -22.92 14.21
C LYS A 549 6.63 -21.83 13.76
N PHE A 550 7.16 -20.65 13.39
CA PHE A 550 6.35 -19.56 12.86
C PHE A 550 5.73 -19.94 11.52
N GLN A 551 6.51 -20.53 10.60
CA GLN A 551 6.02 -20.98 9.30
C GLN A 551 4.88 -21.99 9.44
N HIS A 552 4.98 -22.95 10.36
CA HIS A 552 3.93 -23.93 10.57
C HIS A 552 2.62 -23.30 11.03
N LYS A 553 2.70 -22.33 11.96
CA LYS A 553 1.52 -21.54 12.38
C LYS A 553 0.94 -20.72 11.23
N LEU A 554 1.80 -20.05 10.46
CA LEU A 554 1.41 -19.26 9.30
C LEU A 554 0.70 -20.12 8.26
N LEU A 555 1.23 -21.31 7.95
CA LEU A 555 0.63 -22.25 6.99
C LEU A 555 -0.74 -22.76 7.43
N ALA A 556 -0.91 -23.07 8.72
CA ALA A 556 -2.20 -23.48 9.27
C ALA A 556 -3.25 -22.39 9.09
N GLU A 557 -2.93 -21.15 9.48
CA GLU A 557 -3.86 -20.03 9.35
C GLU A 557 -4.08 -19.61 7.89
N LEU A 558 -3.03 -19.67 7.06
CA LEU A 558 -3.12 -19.45 5.63
C LEU A 558 -4.06 -20.46 4.95
N SER A 559 -4.00 -21.73 5.35
CA SER A 559 -4.89 -22.78 4.85
C SER A 559 -6.36 -22.50 5.18
N ASN A 560 -6.63 -22.01 6.38
CA ASN A 560 -7.97 -21.57 6.79
C ASN A 560 -8.46 -20.40 5.92
N ARG A 561 -7.64 -19.34 5.78
CA ARG A 561 -8.00 -18.16 4.97
C ARG A 561 -8.20 -18.48 3.50
N VAL A 562 -7.33 -19.30 2.91
CA VAL A 562 -7.47 -19.71 1.51
C VAL A 562 -8.76 -20.52 1.31
N ARG A 563 -9.13 -21.38 2.28
CA ARG A 563 -10.39 -22.13 2.23
C ARG A 563 -11.61 -21.22 2.21
N GLU A 564 -11.59 -20.15 3.00
CA GLU A 564 -12.66 -19.13 3.03
C GLU A 564 -12.70 -18.31 1.73
N PHE A 565 -11.53 -17.94 1.20
CA PHE A 565 -11.42 -16.94 0.14
C PHE A 565 -11.47 -17.52 -1.28
N LYS A 566 -11.07 -18.78 -1.49
CA LYS A 566 -10.88 -19.35 -2.84
C LYS A 566 -12.13 -19.30 -3.73
N GLY A 567 -13.32 -19.38 -3.14
CA GLY A 567 -14.61 -19.34 -3.84
C GLY A 567 -15.21 -17.94 -4.03
N LEU A 568 -14.60 -16.88 -3.48
CA LEU A 568 -15.17 -15.53 -3.52
C LEU A 568 -14.95 -14.85 -4.88
N SER A 569 -15.90 -14.02 -5.31
CA SER A 569 -15.70 -13.09 -6.44
C SER A 569 -14.60 -12.07 -6.13
N GLY A 570 -14.13 -11.32 -7.13
CA GLY A 570 -13.09 -10.29 -6.91
C GLY A 570 -13.50 -9.26 -5.85
N VAL A 571 -14.73 -8.74 -5.94
CA VAL A 571 -15.25 -7.73 -5.00
C VAL A 571 -15.47 -8.31 -3.60
N SER A 572 -15.97 -9.55 -3.50
CA SER A 572 -16.15 -10.22 -2.21
C SER A 572 -14.80 -10.57 -1.56
N LEU A 573 -13.82 -11.00 -2.35
CA LEU A 573 -12.46 -11.26 -1.89
C LEU A 573 -11.81 -9.98 -1.36
N TYR A 574 -11.88 -8.90 -2.13
CA TYR A 574 -11.43 -7.58 -1.71
C TYR A 574 -12.07 -7.19 -0.38
N SER A 575 -13.40 -7.24 -0.29
CA SER A 575 -14.14 -6.82 0.91
C SER A 575 -13.77 -7.68 2.14
N ALA A 576 -13.60 -8.99 1.97
CA ALA A 576 -13.21 -9.89 3.04
C ALA A 576 -11.76 -9.63 3.51
N ALA A 577 -10.84 -9.43 2.57
CA ALA A 577 -9.41 -9.28 2.88
C ALA A 577 -9.01 -7.85 3.30
N THR A 578 -9.79 -6.83 2.95
CA THR A 578 -9.53 -5.43 3.35
C THR A 578 -10.51 -4.90 4.39
N GLY A 579 -11.67 -5.56 4.60
CA GLY A 579 -12.74 -5.08 5.48
C GLY A 579 -12.34 -4.91 6.95
N ALA A 580 -11.43 -5.75 7.45
CA ALA A 580 -10.89 -5.62 8.80
C ALA A 580 -9.97 -4.40 8.99
N ARG A 581 -9.52 -3.75 7.91
CA ARG A 581 -8.63 -2.56 7.95
C ARG A 581 -9.35 -1.23 7.95
N ALA A 582 -10.64 -1.19 7.60
CA ALA A 582 -11.40 0.06 7.41
C ALA A 582 -11.83 0.73 8.73
N MET A 583 -11.65 0.06 9.86
CA MET A 583 -11.65 0.73 11.17
C MET A 583 -10.20 1.18 11.44
N PRO A 584 -9.95 2.44 11.84
CA PRO A 584 -8.62 2.86 12.29
C PRO A 584 -8.34 2.17 13.63
N THR A 585 -7.98 0.90 13.54
CA THR A 585 -7.61 0.10 14.68
C THR A 585 -6.19 0.47 15.03
N ASN A 586 -6.10 1.36 16.02
CA ASN A 586 -5.01 1.43 16.98
C ASN A 586 -4.86 0.10 17.78
N ARG A 587 -5.26 -1.05 17.20
CA ARG A 587 -5.06 -2.41 17.69
C ARG A 587 -3.88 -3.02 16.95
N MET A 588 -2.72 -2.35 17.03
CA MET A 588 -1.48 -3.09 16.88
C MET A 588 -1.29 -3.90 18.16
N VAL A 589 -1.61 -5.18 18.01
CA VAL A 589 -1.28 -6.29 18.90
C VAL A 589 -1.90 -6.23 20.29
N GLU A 590 -3.17 -6.61 20.36
CA GLU A 590 -3.65 -7.33 21.54
C GLU A 590 -2.84 -8.64 21.64
N HIS A 591 -2.45 -9.01 22.86
CA HIS A 591 -1.54 -10.12 23.18
C HIS A 591 -2.22 -11.50 22.98
N ASP A 592 -2.76 -11.74 21.79
CA ASP A 592 -2.79 -13.07 21.22
C ASP A 592 -1.80 -13.07 20.07
N ASN A 593 -0.76 -13.91 20.21
CA ASN A 593 0.24 -14.24 19.20
C ASN A 593 -0.40 -14.75 17.86
N GLU A 594 -1.72 -14.86 17.83
CA GLU A 594 -2.59 -15.32 16.76
C GLU A 594 -3.05 -14.16 15.85
N GLY A 595 -3.40 -12.98 16.39
CA GLY A 595 -3.97 -11.88 15.60
C GLY A 595 -2.99 -11.24 14.59
N GLY A 596 -1.69 -11.24 14.91
CA GLY A 596 -0.65 -10.78 13.96
C GLY A 596 -0.40 -11.77 12.82
N VAL A 597 -0.40 -13.07 13.14
CA VAL A 597 -0.22 -14.14 12.14
C VAL A 597 -1.45 -14.24 11.25
N GLU A 598 -2.64 -14.03 11.79
CA GLU A 598 -3.91 -13.97 11.06
C GLU A 598 -3.95 -12.84 10.01
N ASP A 599 -3.52 -11.61 10.34
CA ASP A 599 -3.41 -10.54 9.33
C ASP A 599 -2.40 -10.90 8.23
N MET A 600 -1.23 -11.43 8.61
CA MET A 600 -0.22 -11.85 7.65
C MET A 600 -0.73 -12.97 6.72
N ALA A 601 -1.45 -13.95 7.28
CA ALA A 601 -2.09 -15.02 6.54
C ALA A 601 -3.20 -14.48 5.61
N THR A 602 -4.04 -13.56 6.09
CA THR A 602 -5.08 -12.91 5.29
C THR A 602 -4.50 -12.17 4.10
N ARG A 603 -3.41 -11.41 4.31
CA ARG A 603 -2.67 -10.71 3.26
C ARG A 603 -2.08 -11.65 2.23
N LEU A 604 -1.43 -12.71 2.71
CA LEU A 604 -0.76 -13.69 1.86
C LEU A 604 -1.78 -14.53 1.07
N ALA A 605 -2.92 -14.87 1.66
CA ALA A 605 -4.04 -15.54 0.99
C ALA A 605 -4.58 -14.67 -0.14
N HIS A 606 -4.81 -13.38 0.11
CA HIS A 606 -5.30 -12.45 -0.90
C HIS A 606 -4.33 -12.34 -2.09
N VAL A 607 -3.04 -12.11 -1.83
CA VAL A 607 -2.00 -12.05 -2.87
C VAL A 607 -1.95 -13.37 -3.64
N GLY A 608 -1.86 -14.50 -2.95
CA GLY A 608 -1.75 -15.81 -3.59
C GLY A 608 -2.96 -16.20 -4.43
N ILE A 609 -4.19 -15.90 -4.00
CA ILE A 609 -5.40 -16.20 -4.76
C ILE A 609 -5.47 -15.35 -6.03
N LEU A 610 -5.23 -14.03 -5.93
CA LEU A 610 -5.25 -13.17 -7.11
C LEU A 610 -4.14 -13.57 -8.09
N HIS A 611 -2.93 -13.84 -7.57
CA HIS A 611 -1.80 -14.33 -8.35
C HIS A 611 -2.13 -15.63 -9.08
N TRP A 612 -2.71 -16.61 -8.38
CA TRP A 612 -3.10 -17.89 -8.99
C TRP A 612 -4.11 -17.69 -10.11
N ARG A 613 -5.17 -16.89 -9.87
CA ARG A 613 -6.21 -16.61 -10.86
C ARG A 613 -5.65 -15.95 -12.13
N VAL A 614 -4.62 -15.11 -12.01
CA VAL A 614 -3.99 -14.46 -13.17
C VAL A 614 -2.97 -15.37 -13.84
N TRP A 615 -2.02 -15.93 -13.10
CA TRP A 615 -0.83 -16.57 -13.66
C TRP A 615 -0.94 -18.07 -13.86
N ALA A 616 -1.79 -18.77 -13.10
CA ALA A 616 -1.84 -20.22 -13.17
C ALA A 616 -2.25 -20.72 -14.57
N PRO A 617 -3.29 -20.16 -15.23
CA PRO A 617 -3.62 -20.50 -16.62
C PRO A 617 -2.56 -20.08 -17.63
N LEU A 618 -1.68 -19.12 -17.31
CA LEU A 618 -0.67 -18.61 -18.23
C LEU A 618 0.66 -19.38 -18.15
N LEU A 619 1.03 -19.88 -16.96
CA LEU A 619 2.39 -20.37 -16.71
C LEU A 619 2.48 -21.64 -15.84
N TYR A 620 1.45 -22.01 -15.07
CA TYR A 620 1.57 -23.03 -14.01
C TYR A 620 0.75 -24.31 -14.23
N ILE A 621 -0.38 -24.23 -14.94
CA ILE A 621 -1.32 -25.35 -15.14
C ILE A 621 -1.06 -26.09 -16.46
N GLU A 622 -0.60 -25.39 -17.49
CA GLU A 622 -0.28 -26.01 -18.78
C GLU A 622 1.16 -26.55 -18.78
N ASP A 623 1.35 -27.75 -19.34
CA ASP A 623 2.60 -28.05 -20.03
C ASP A 623 2.71 -27.02 -21.15
N VAL A 624 3.26 -25.85 -20.85
CA VAL A 624 3.67 -24.87 -21.85
C VAL A 624 4.61 -25.64 -22.74
N ASP A 625 4.08 -26.09 -23.89
CA ASP A 625 4.79 -26.81 -24.92
C ASP A 625 6.18 -26.20 -25.05
N GLU A 626 7.19 -27.06 -25.23
CA GLU A 626 8.60 -26.73 -25.49
C GLU A 626 8.82 -25.81 -26.72
N ARG A 627 7.79 -25.13 -27.23
CA ARG A 627 7.77 -24.25 -28.39
C ARG A 627 7.88 -22.76 -28.05
N MET A 628 8.00 -22.38 -26.78
CA MET A 628 8.23 -20.98 -26.37
C MET A 628 9.47 -20.76 -25.46
N ILE A 629 10.36 -21.76 -25.36
CA ILE A 629 11.68 -21.61 -24.72
C ILE A 629 12.75 -21.44 -25.79
#